data_AF-X1AL63-F1
#
_entry.id   AF-X1AL63-F1
#
_cell.length_a   1.000
_cell.length_b   1.000
_cell.length_c   1.000
_cell.angle_alpha   90.00
_cell.angle_beta   90.00
_cell.angle_gamma   90.00
#
_symmetry.space_group_name_H-M   'P 1'
#
loop_
_entity.id
_entity.type
_entity.pdbx_description
1 polymer ?
#
loop_
_entity_poly.entity_id
_entity_poly.type
_entity_poly.pdbx_seq_one_letter_code
_entity_poly.pdbx_strand_id
1 'polypeptide(L)'
;NYYVNDNSITGDIYCSAGGNEANSGLSPGAPKRTLTNVLTLYDLKPDDIVYIDAGTYAEGSTAGGTEITSDDCGDSGGYVTLIGKTNSTFFNGGSTRQKCLYLTGDYIKVKDIDAKRASALMGATGIFITGSHCMVSNCGIYSNVGTMLGRGIFINNNNNTEILNNNIWGNGDLGGININSSHTNTISRNSCYTQPYGINAMNSKYCTYTSNRVRRNIIAGIYINQNCTGSIIASNICFSNYGSYGNLYVVELATACSTNLRIYDNYCYAGMQSACGMRLTGMVGGSVSNNRIYG
;
A
#
# COMPACT_ATOMS: atom_id res chain seq x y z
N ASN A 1 -12.44 18.87 -10.59
CA ASN A 1 -13.37 18.16 -9.67
C ASN A 1 -14.28 17.23 -10.45
N TYR A 2 -14.32 15.96 -10.06
CA TYR A 2 -15.08 14.90 -10.72
C TYR A 2 -15.81 14.04 -9.68
N TYR A 3 -16.91 13.41 -10.07
CA TYR A 3 -17.80 12.63 -9.21
C TYR A 3 -18.05 11.25 -9.80
N VAL A 4 -17.82 10.22 -8.99
CA VAL A 4 -18.03 8.82 -9.33
C VAL A 4 -18.94 8.20 -8.28
N ASN A 5 -19.94 7.47 -8.75
CA ASN A 5 -20.82 6.71 -7.88
C ASN A 5 -21.18 5.35 -8.50
N ASP A 6 -21.50 4.35 -7.68
CA ASP A 6 -22.14 3.13 -8.17
C ASP A 6 -23.62 3.42 -8.51
N ASN A 7 -24.43 2.40 -8.85
CA ASN A 7 -25.83 2.63 -9.24
C ASN A 7 -26.80 2.83 -8.05
N SER A 8 -26.28 2.99 -6.83
CA SER A 8 -27.03 3.19 -5.59
C SER A 8 -26.78 4.60 -5.05
N ILE A 9 -27.70 5.09 -4.21
CA ILE A 9 -27.48 6.31 -3.39
C ILE A 9 -27.31 5.98 -1.90
N THR A 10 -27.26 4.68 -1.58
CA THR A 10 -27.31 4.22 -0.20
C THR A 10 -25.95 4.41 0.45
N GLY A 11 -25.88 5.36 1.38
CA GLY A 11 -24.66 5.67 2.11
C GLY A 11 -23.78 6.70 1.41
N ASP A 12 -24.25 7.34 0.35
CA ASP A 12 -23.52 8.39 -0.34
C ASP A 12 -23.36 9.65 0.50
N ILE A 13 -22.28 10.39 0.25
CA ILE A 13 -21.98 11.69 0.83
C ILE A 13 -21.48 12.72 -0.20
N TYR A 14 -20.99 12.28 -1.38
CA TYR A 14 -20.47 13.20 -2.40
C TYR A 14 -21.45 13.44 -3.55
N CYS A 15 -22.28 12.45 -3.86
CA CYS A 15 -23.23 12.40 -4.97
C CYS A 15 -24.67 12.39 -4.45
N SER A 16 -25.57 12.97 -5.24
CA SER A 16 -27.01 13.00 -4.95
C SER A 16 -27.83 12.14 -5.91
N ALA A 17 -27.16 11.39 -6.80
CA ALA A 17 -27.76 10.50 -7.77
C ALA A 17 -26.84 9.30 -8.02
N GLY A 18 -27.41 8.17 -8.43
CA GLY A 18 -26.62 7.00 -8.84
C GLY A 18 -25.80 7.27 -10.12
N GLY A 19 -24.65 6.61 -10.20
CA GLY A 19 -23.73 6.66 -11.31
C GLY A 19 -24.28 6.08 -12.61
N ASN A 20 -24.03 6.81 -13.70
CA ASN A 20 -24.40 6.42 -15.05
C ASN A 20 -23.27 6.74 -16.03
N GLU A 21 -23.05 5.87 -17.02
CA GLU A 21 -22.08 6.07 -18.10
C GLU A 21 -22.36 7.37 -18.90
N ALA A 22 -23.64 7.71 -19.06
CA ALA A 22 -24.12 8.89 -19.79
C ALA A 22 -24.02 10.20 -19.00
N ASN A 23 -23.85 10.14 -17.66
CA ASN A 23 -23.67 11.33 -16.85
C ASN A 23 -22.33 12.01 -17.17
N SER A 24 -22.17 13.30 -16.89
CA SER A 24 -20.88 13.97 -17.13
C SER A 24 -19.81 13.58 -16.13
N GLY A 25 -20.15 13.38 -14.85
CA GLY A 25 -19.19 13.28 -13.76
C GLY A 25 -18.70 14.62 -13.24
N LEU A 26 -19.27 15.74 -13.71
CA LEU A 26 -18.84 17.09 -13.31
C LEU A 26 -19.70 17.70 -12.19
N SER A 27 -20.73 16.98 -11.73
CA SER A 27 -21.57 17.43 -10.60
C SER A 27 -22.06 16.26 -9.74
N PRO A 28 -22.38 16.50 -8.47
CA PRO A 28 -22.97 15.50 -7.57
C PRO A 28 -24.25 14.84 -8.10
N GLY A 29 -25.06 15.58 -8.88
CA GLY A 29 -26.32 15.10 -9.44
C GLY A 29 -26.18 14.32 -10.75
N ALA A 30 -24.97 14.30 -11.31
CA ALA A 30 -24.66 13.54 -12.52
C ALA A 30 -23.27 12.89 -12.40
N PRO A 31 -23.06 11.94 -11.47
CA PRO A 31 -21.78 11.25 -11.33
C PRO A 31 -21.57 10.19 -12.40
N LYS A 32 -20.32 9.98 -12.81
CA LYS A 32 -19.95 8.83 -13.66
C LYS A 32 -20.11 7.54 -12.88
N ARG A 33 -20.38 6.44 -13.60
CA ARG A 33 -20.53 5.11 -12.98
C ARG A 33 -19.19 4.50 -12.53
N THR A 34 -18.10 4.82 -13.22
CA THR A 34 -16.77 4.27 -12.92
C THR A 34 -15.72 5.36 -12.89
N LEU A 35 -14.64 5.14 -12.14
CA LEU A 35 -13.46 6.01 -12.19
C LEU A 35 -12.79 5.89 -13.57
N THR A 36 -12.78 4.68 -14.15
CA THR A 36 -12.28 4.45 -15.51
C THR A 36 -12.95 5.36 -16.54
N ASN A 37 -14.26 5.64 -16.44
CA ASN A 37 -14.92 6.58 -17.36
C ASN A 37 -14.44 8.03 -17.19
N VAL A 38 -14.12 8.45 -15.97
CA VAL A 38 -13.58 9.78 -15.70
C VAL A 38 -12.21 9.90 -16.35
N LEU A 39 -11.32 8.93 -16.10
CA LEU A 39 -9.96 8.88 -16.65
C LEU A 39 -9.93 8.76 -18.19
N THR A 40 -10.93 8.13 -18.80
CA THR A 40 -11.00 8.01 -20.26
C THR A 40 -11.51 9.28 -20.94
N LEU A 41 -12.37 10.03 -20.26
CA LEU A 41 -13.09 11.18 -20.85
C LEU A 41 -12.37 12.51 -20.59
N TYR A 42 -11.66 12.60 -19.48
CA TYR A 42 -11.03 13.82 -19.01
C TYR A 42 -9.52 13.63 -18.88
N ASP A 43 -8.82 14.75 -18.87
CA ASP A 43 -7.38 14.84 -18.64
C ASP A 43 -7.18 15.48 -17.26
N LEU A 44 -6.90 14.66 -16.25
CA LEU A 44 -6.83 15.11 -14.85
C LEU A 44 -5.50 15.82 -14.59
N LYS A 45 -5.57 17.01 -13.97
CA LYS A 45 -4.41 17.88 -13.72
C LYS A 45 -4.12 18.05 -12.23
N PRO A 46 -2.96 18.62 -11.86
CA PRO A 46 -2.67 18.96 -10.47
C PRO A 46 -3.85 19.69 -9.80
N ASP A 47 -4.13 19.30 -8.56
CA ASP A 47 -5.24 19.76 -7.72
C ASP A 47 -6.64 19.32 -8.15
N ASP A 48 -6.79 18.51 -9.22
CA ASP A 48 -8.05 17.84 -9.49
C ASP A 48 -8.37 16.78 -8.43
N ILE A 49 -9.63 16.77 -8.00
CA ILE A 49 -10.18 15.82 -7.04
C ILE A 49 -11.27 14.99 -7.71
N VAL A 50 -11.17 13.67 -7.59
CA VAL A 50 -12.25 12.72 -7.90
C VAL A 50 -12.87 12.24 -6.60
N TYR A 51 -14.12 12.62 -6.37
CA TYR A 51 -14.93 12.15 -5.25
C TYR A 51 -15.63 10.86 -5.64
N ILE A 52 -15.39 9.79 -4.88
CA ILE A 52 -15.91 8.45 -5.15
C ILE A 52 -16.79 8.04 -3.98
N ASP A 53 -18.06 7.78 -4.25
CA ASP A 53 -19.03 7.48 -3.21
C ASP A 53 -18.94 6.06 -2.64
N ALA A 54 -19.84 5.79 -1.68
CA ALA A 54 -20.02 4.45 -1.14
C ALA A 54 -20.36 3.49 -2.27
N GLY A 55 -19.70 2.34 -2.30
CA GLY A 55 -19.96 1.36 -3.36
C GLY A 55 -18.85 0.35 -3.54
N THR A 56 -19.14 -0.64 -4.38
CA THR A 56 -18.15 -1.65 -4.79
C THR A 56 -17.84 -1.50 -6.28
N TYR A 57 -16.62 -1.08 -6.58
CA TYR A 57 -16.11 -0.81 -7.91
C TYR A 57 -15.24 -1.97 -8.37
N ALA A 58 -15.78 -2.77 -9.29
CA ALA A 58 -15.07 -3.89 -9.92
C ALA A 58 -14.81 -3.56 -11.39
N GLU A 59 -13.94 -2.59 -11.63
CA GLU A 59 -13.69 -1.97 -12.93
C GLU A 59 -12.24 -2.14 -13.42
N GLY A 60 -11.95 -1.62 -14.60
CA GLY A 60 -10.64 -1.75 -15.24
C GLY A 60 -10.31 -3.17 -15.73
N SER A 61 -9.08 -3.36 -16.22
CA SER A 61 -8.66 -4.59 -16.89
C SER A 61 -8.29 -5.70 -15.89
N THR A 62 -8.31 -6.96 -16.34
CA THR A 62 -7.93 -8.12 -15.51
C THR A 62 -6.48 -8.01 -15.00
N ALA A 63 -5.56 -7.45 -15.79
CA ALA A 63 -4.15 -7.32 -15.41
C ALA A 63 -3.84 -6.00 -14.67
N GLY A 64 -4.50 -4.90 -15.06
CA GLY A 64 -4.22 -3.55 -14.56
C GLY A 64 -5.08 -3.14 -13.37
N GLY A 65 -6.25 -3.75 -13.18
CA GLY A 65 -7.29 -3.13 -12.35
C GLY A 65 -7.66 -1.77 -12.94
N THR A 66 -8.00 -0.82 -12.07
CA THR A 66 -8.16 0.59 -12.46
C THR A 66 -6.78 1.24 -12.48
N GLU A 67 -6.31 1.58 -13.68
CA GLU A 67 -4.99 2.19 -13.88
C GLU A 67 -5.12 3.70 -14.00
N ILE A 68 -4.30 4.43 -13.23
CA ILE A 68 -4.17 5.88 -13.28
C ILE A 68 -2.77 6.16 -13.84
N THR A 69 -2.72 6.69 -15.06
CA THR A 69 -1.49 6.83 -15.85
C THR A 69 -0.86 8.20 -15.67
N SER A 70 0.25 8.43 -16.37
CA SER A 70 0.88 9.75 -16.49
C SER A 70 0.04 10.78 -17.25
N ASP A 71 -1.02 10.36 -17.93
CA ASP A 71 -1.95 11.29 -18.56
C ASP A 71 -2.86 11.94 -17.51
N ASP A 72 -3.18 11.21 -16.43
CA ASP A 72 -4.08 11.63 -15.35
C ASP A 72 -3.34 11.80 -14.02
N CYS A 73 -2.30 12.63 -14.02
CA CYS A 73 -1.37 12.73 -12.91
C CYS A 73 -1.12 14.17 -12.44
N GLY A 74 -0.63 14.30 -11.21
CA GLY A 74 -0.22 15.58 -10.67
C GLY A 74 1.18 15.97 -11.13
N ASP A 75 1.72 17.01 -10.49
CA ASP A 75 3.10 17.45 -10.65
C ASP A 75 3.63 18.03 -9.33
N SER A 76 4.79 18.68 -9.35
CA SER A 76 5.37 19.28 -8.15
C SER A 76 4.52 20.40 -7.53
N GLY A 77 3.51 20.92 -8.24
CA GLY A 77 2.54 21.89 -7.75
C GLY A 77 1.37 21.26 -6.99
N GLY A 78 1.00 20.01 -7.26
CA GLY A 78 -0.17 19.40 -6.64
C GLY A 78 -0.44 17.96 -7.07
N TYR A 79 -1.34 17.29 -6.35
CA TYR A 79 -1.73 15.90 -6.63
C TYR A 79 -2.99 15.85 -7.48
N VAL A 80 -3.12 14.82 -8.31
CA VAL A 80 -4.46 14.29 -8.64
C VAL A 80 -4.93 13.46 -7.43
N THR A 81 -6.08 13.80 -6.86
CA THR A 81 -6.57 13.18 -5.62
C THR A 81 -7.82 12.34 -5.87
N LEU A 82 -7.73 11.05 -5.57
CA LEU A 82 -8.87 10.15 -5.45
C LEU A 82 -9.28 10.07 -3.98
N ILE A 83 -10.51 10.48 -3.66
CA ILE A 83 -11.05 10.43 -2.31
C ILE A 83 -12.33 9.60 -2.25
N GLY A 84 -12.30 8.58 -1.41
CA GLY A 84 -13.45 7.73 -1.13
C GLY A 84 -14.23 8.18 0.10
N LYS A 85 -15.33 7.50 0.37
CA LYS A 85 -15.98 7.52 1.69
C LYS A 85 -15.34 6.44 2.56
N THR A 86 -14.75 6.86 3.68
CA THR A 86 -14.05 5.97 4.64
C THR A 86 -14.91 4.75 4.98
N ASN A 87 -14.30 3.55 4.90
CA ASN A 87 -14.94 2.25 5.16
C ASN A 87 -16.16 1.92 4.29
N SER A 88 -16.41 2.64 3.19
CA SER A 88 -17.59 2.45 2.33
C SER A 88 -17.28 2.41 0.83
N THR A 89 -16.15 2.96 0.39
CA THR A 89 -15.71 2.90 -1.01
C THR A 89 -14.72 1.76 -1.20
N PHE A 90 -15.08 0.75 -2.01
CA PHE A 90 -14.28 -0.46 -2.21
C PHE A 90 -13.91 -0.66 -3.67
N PHE A 91 -12.63 -0.56 -4.02
CA PHE A 91 -12.11 -1.12 -5.28
C PHE A 91 -11.86 -2.61 -5.09
N ASN A 92 -12.53 -3.41 -5.92
CA ASN A 92 -12.65 -4.85 -5.73
C ASN A 92 -12.07 -5.59 -6.94
N GLY A 93 -11.07 -6.42 -6.68
CA GLY A 93 -10.46 -7.27 -7.70
C GLY A 93 -11.40 -8.34 -8.28
N GLY A 94 -12.59 -8.54 -7.69
CA GLY A 94 -13.63 -9.43 -8.21
C GLY A 94 -13.20 -10.90 -8.29
N SER A 95 -12.14 -11.27 -7.58
CA SER A 95 -11.50 -12.57 -7.63
C SER A 95 -10.97 -13.01 -9.01
N THR A 96 -10.81 -12.07 -9.94
CA THR A 96 -10.24 -12.32 -11.29
C THR A 96 -9.12 -11.36 -11.63
N ARG A 97 -9.13 -10.15 -11.06
CA ARG A 97 -8.13 -9.13 -11.34
C ARG A 97 -6.84 -9.35 -10.55
N GLN A 98 -5.73 -9.01 -11.20
CA GLN A 98 -4.42 -8.95 -10.57
C GLN A 98 -4.28 -7.74 -9.66
N LYS A 99 -4.92 -6.61 -9.97
CA LYS A 99 -4.81 -5.37 -9.19
C LYS A 99 -6.19 -4.79 -8.94
N CYS A 100 -6.38 -4.10 -7.81
CA CYS A 100 -7.57 -3.26 -7.64
C CYS A 100 -7.29 -1.87 -8.23
N LEU A 101 -6.21 -1.23 -7.76
CA LEU A 101 -5.70 0.04 -8.26
C LEU A 101 -4.25 -0.10 -8.74
N TYR A 102 -3.90 0.60 -9.82
CA TYR A 102 -2.56 0.65 -10.36
C TYR A 102 -2.16 2.10 -10.66
N LEU A 103 -1.20 2.63 -9.90
CA LEU A 103 -0.71 3.99 -10.02
C LEU A 103 0.58 3.97 -10.85
N THR A 104 0.46 4.22 -12.15
CA THR A 104 1.62 4.35 -13.05
C THR A 104 2.05 5.80 -13.24
N GLY A 105 1.13 6.76 -13.08
CA GLY A 105 1.45 8.20 -13.03
C GLY A 105 2.06 8.65 -11.70
N ASP A 106 2.74 9.79 -11.73
CA ASP A 106 3.35 10.40 -10.55
C ASP A 106 2.34 11.32 -9.82
N TYR A 107 2.62 11.68 -8.55
CA TYR A 107 1.79 12.65 -7.80
C TYR A 107 0.30 12.27 -7.74
N ILE A 108 -0.01 10.99 -7.57
CA ILE A 108 -1.37 10.51 -7.34
C ILE A 108 -1.59 10.28 -5.85
N LYS A 109 -2.69 10.82 -5.32
CA LYS A 109 -3.11 10.64 -3.93
C LYS A 109 -4.36 9.79 -3.86
N VAL A 110 -4.29 8.67 -3.15
CA VAL A 110 -5.43 7.80 -2.83
C VAL A 110 -5.74 7.95 -1.35
N LYS A 111 -6.98 8.32 -1.03
CA LYS A 111 -7.42 8.54 0.35
C LYS A 111 -8.79 7.95 0.62
N ASP A 112 -8.96 7.30 1.77
CA ASP A 112 -10.27 6.78 2.25
C ASP A 112 -10.93 5.77 1.28
N ILE A 113 -10.11 5.04 0.51
CA ILE A 113 -10.52 4.02 -0.46
C ILE A 113 -9.96 2.65 -0.05
N ASP A 114 -10.81 1.65 0.06
CA ASP A 114 -10.38 0.29 0.36
C ASP A 114 -10.07 -0.50 -0.92
N ALA A 115 -9.03 -1.34 -0.89
CA ALA A 115 -8.67 -2.22 -2.01
C ALA A 115 -8.66 -3.68 -1.55
N LYS A 116 -9.52 -4.51 -2.16
CA LYS A 116 -9.72 -5.89 -1.71
C LYS A 116 -9.95 -6.89 -2.82
N ARG A 117 -9.66 -8.16 -2.52
CA ARG A 117 -10.02 -9.34 -3.34
C ARG A 117 -9.44 -9.33 -4.75
N ALA A 118 -8.26 -8.75 -4.95
CA ALA A 118 -7.40 -9.16 -6.07
C ALA A 118 -6.98 -10.62 -5.88
N SER A 119 -7.07 -11.44 -6.92
CA SER A 119 -6.74 -12.87 -6.82
C SER A 119 -6.28 -13.53 -8.13
N ALA A 120 -5.56 -12.80 -8.98
CA ALA A 120 -4.87 -13.44 -10.11
C ALA A 120 -3.88 -14.53 -9.62
N LEU A 121 -3.63 -15.54 -10.45
CA LEU A 121 -2.71 -16.65 -10.16
C LEU A 121 -1.34 -16.16 -9.65
N MET A 122 -0.82 -15.09 -10.26
CA MET A 122 0.44 -14.48 -9.88
C MET A 122 0.28 -12.97 -9.66
N GLY A 123 0.86 -12.47 -8.57
CA GLY A 123 1.03 -11.05 -8.34
C GLY A 123 -0.24 -10.29 -7.95
N ALA A 124 -1.25 -10.98 -7.43
CA ALA A 124 -2.46 -10.35 -6.89
C ALA A 124 -2.10 -9.24 -5.88
N THR A 125 -2.51 -8.00 -6.14
CA THR A 125 -2.10 -6.81 -5.40
C THR A 125 -3.31 -5.92 -5.15
N GLY A 126 -3.49 -5.40 -3.93
CA GLY A 126 -4.52 -4.39 -3.66
C GLY A 126 -4.23 -3.10 -4.43
N ILE A 127 -3.13 -2.44 -4.09
CA ILE A 127 -2.66 -1.22 -4.76
C ILE A 127 -1.24 -1.43 -5.25
N PHE A 128 -1.03 -1.32 -6.56
CA PHE A 128 0.31 -1.36 -7.16
C PHE A 128 0.75 0.05 -7.54
N ILE A 129 1.99 0.43 -7.21
CA ILE A 129 2.53 1.76 -7.43
C ILE A 129 3.88 1.63 -8.12
N THR A 130 3.97 2.18 -9.33
CA THR A 130 5.23 2.37 -10.07
C THR A 130 5.54 3.83 -10.34
N GLY A 131 4.51 4.70 -10.30
CA GLY A 131 4.71 6.14 -10.27
C GLY A 131 5.36 6.61 -8.97
N SER A 132 6.11 7.71 -9.05
CA SER A 132 6.80 8.37 -7.94
C SER A 132 5.96 9.49 -7.35
N HIS A 133 6.35 9.99 -6.17
CA HIS A 133 5.64 11.08 -5.48
C HIS A 133 4.17 10.79 -5.12
N CYS A 134 3.75 9.52 -5.15
CA CYS A 134 2.38 9.13 -4.83
C CYS A 134 2.12 9.07 -3.33
N MET A 135 0.85 9.09 -2.93
CA MET A 135 0.43 8.98 -1.54
C MET A 135 -0.75 8.02 -1.41
N VAL A 136 -0.68 7.07 -0.48
CA VAL A 136 -1.81 6.20 -0.11
C VAL A 136 -2.08 6.36 1.38
N SER A 137 -3.30 6.80 1.73
CA SER A 137 -3.64 7.13 3.11
C SER A 137 -5.05 6.76 3.56
N ASN A 138 -5.18 6.36 4.83
CA ASN A 138 -6.46 6.02 5.45
C ASN A 138 -7.25 4.92 4.71
N CYS A 139 -6.54 3.98 4.08
CA CYS A 139 -7.14 2.90 3.30
C CYS A 139 -7.15 1.57 4.08
N GLY A 140 -8.18 0.76 3.84
CA GLY A 140 -8.22 -0.66 4.18
C GLY A 140 -7.76 -1.53 3.01
N ILE A 141 -6.65 -2.27 3.17
CA ILE A 141 -6.06 -3.09 2.09
C ILE A 141 -6.00 -4.55 2.52
N TYR A 142 -6.89 -5.38 1.97
CA TYR A 142 -7.09 -6.72 2.51
C TYR A 142 -7.61 -7.77 1.55
N SER A 143 -7.38 -9.04 1.92
CA SER A 143 -7.85 -10.20 1.15
C SER A 143 -7.37 -10.17 -0.31
N ASN A 144 -6.22 -9.56 -0.58
CA ASN A 144 -5.57 -9.62 -1.89
C ASN A 144 -4.66 -10.85 -1.91
N VAL A 145 -5.24 -11.97 -2.34
CA VAL A 145 -4.67 -13.31 -2.21
C VAL A 145 -4.64 -13.97 -3.59
N GLY A 146 -3.45 -14.03 -4.19
CA GLY A 146 -3.17 -14.85 -5.36
C GLY A 146 -2.55 -16.18 -4.95
N THR A 147 -2.34 -17.09 -5.91
CA THR A 147 -1.65 -18.37 -5.65
C THR A 147 -0.16 -18.16 -5.36
N MET A 148 0.44 -17.13 -5.98
CA MET A 148 1.83 -16.75 -5.79
C MET A 148 1.99 -15.24 -5.78
N LEU A 149 2.89 -14.74 -4.93
CA LEU A 149 3.33 -13.33 -4.91
C LEU A 149 2.19 -12.35 -4.57
N GLY A 150 1.21 -12.76 -3.76
CA GLY A 150 0.12 -11.88 -3.32
C GLY A 150 0.61 -10.76 -2.39
N ARG A 151 0.07 -9.54 -2.52
CA ARG A 151 0.50 -8.33 -1.79
C ARG A 151 -0.70 -7.45 -1.43
N GLY A 152 -0.62 -6.71 -0.33
CA GLY A 152 -1.54 -5.61 -0.05
C GLY A 152 -1.21 -4.39 -0.92
N ILE A 153 -0.11 -3.73 -0.58
CA ILE A 153 0.45 -2.59 -1.32
C ILE A 153 1.79 -3.04 -1.90
N PHE A 154 2.00 -2.81 -3.19
CA PHE A 154 3.29 -3.03 -3.84
C PHE A 154 3.84 -1.72 -4.37
N ILE A 155 5.07 -1.40 -3.98
CA ILE A 155 5.83 -0.24 -4.43
C ILE A 155 7.03 -0.76 -5.21
N ASN A 156 7.16 -0.40 -6.49
CA ASN A 156 8.19 -0.97 -7.35
C ASN A 156 8.81 0.07 -8.28
N ASN A 157 10.14 0.13 -8.31
CA ASN A 157 10.90 1.01 -9.19
C ASN A 157 10.50 2.50 -9.10
N ASN A 158 10.14 2.99 -7.92
CA ASN A 158 9.70 4.37 -7.74
C ASN A 158 10.47 5.11 -6.65
N ASN A 159 10.19 6.41 -6.51
CA ASN A 159 10.76 7.23 -5.45
C ASN A 159 9.72 8.14 -4.78
N ASN A 160 10.06 8.66 -3.59
CA ASN A 160 9.32 9.72 -2.89
C ASN A 160 7.83 9.44 -2.64
N THR A 161 7.43 8.17 -2.53
CA THR A 161 6.05 7.74 -2.24
C THR A 161 5.80 7.62 -0.75
N GLU A 162 4.62 8.02 -0.31
CA GLU A 162 4.17 7.94 1.08
C GLU A 162 3.02 6.94 1.28
N ILE A 163 3.21 5.98 2.18
CA ILE A 163 2.17 5.06 2.63
C ILE A 163 1.91 5.36 4.10
N LEU A 164 0.76 5.98 4.41
CA LEU A 164 0.48 6.48 5.76
C LEU A 164 -0.89 6.10 6.31
N ASN A 165 -0.98 5.77 7.60
CA ASN A 165 -2.24 5.55 8.32
C ASN A 165 -3.17 4.48 7.70
N ASN A 166 -2.62 3.48 7.01
CA ASN A 166 -3.43 2.42 6.39
C ASN A 166 -3.59 1.22 7.32
N ASN A 167 -4.71 0.50 7.16
CA ASN A 167 -4.96 -0.77 7.81
C ASN A 167 -4.81 -1.90 6.77
N ILE A 168 -3.82 -2.79 6.94
CA ILE A 168 -3.43 -3.76 5.92
C ILE A 168 -3.39 -5.17 6.51
N TRP A 169 -4.23 -6.08 6.01
CA TRP A 169 -4.36 -7.41 6.60
C TRP A 169 -4.84 -8.50 5.64
N GLY A 170 -4.53 -9.76 5.95
CA GLY A 170 -5.08 -10.90 5.20
C GLY A 170 -4.68 -10.96 3.72
N ASN A 171 -3.53 -10.39 3.37
CA ASN A 171 -2.98 -10.44 2.01
C ASN A 171 -2.08 -11.67 1.82
N GLY A 172 -1.81 -12.03 0.56
CA GLY A 172 -1.09 -13.25 0.17
C GLY A 172 0.42 -13.24 0.48
N ASP A 173 1.17 -14.10 -0.22
CA ASP A 173 2.52 -14.58 0.16
C ASP A 173 3.58 -13.51 0.48
N LEU A 174 3.59 -12.39 -0.23
CA LEU A 174 4.55 -11.32 -0.01
C LEU A 174 4.06 -10.28 1.01
N GLY A 175 2.85 -10.46 1.52
CA GLY A 175 2.33 -9.83 2.72
C GLY A 175 1.67 -8.49 2.50
N GLY A 176 1.83 -7.60 3.48
CA GLY A 176 1.15 -6.32 3.54
C GLY A 176 1.75 -5.31 2.59
N ILE A 177 2.82 -4.63 3.02
CA ILE A 177 3.50 -3.61 2.23
C ILE A 177 4.79 -4.22 1.69
N ASN A 178 4.88 -4.37 0.37
CA ASN A 178 6.09 -4.83 -0.31
C ASN A 178 6.73 -3.66 -1.07
N ILE A 179 8.03 -3.46 -0.88
CA ILE A 179 8.80 -2.40 -1.53
C ILE A 179 9.98 -3.04 -2.23
N ASN A 180 10.13 -2.79 -3.52
CA ASN A 180 11.18 -3.38 -4.34
C ASN A 180 11.85 -2.34 -5.22
N SER A 181 13.18 -2.31 -5.24
CA SER A 181 13.97 -1.43 -6.11
C SER A 181 13.54 0.04 -6.07
N SER A 182 13.05 0.50 -4.90
CA SER A 182 12.45 1.83 -4.75
C SER A 182 13.19 2.63 -3.68
N HIS A 183 13.20 3.96 -3.80
CA HIS A 183 14.04 4.80 -2.95
C HIS A 183 13.26 5.94 -2.30
N THR A 184 13.80 6.49 -1.21
CA THR A 184 13.26 7.69 -0.53
C THR A 184 11.78 7.63 -0.14
N ASN A 185 11.20 6.42 -0.08
CA ASN A 185 9.80 6.21 0.27
C ASN A 185 9.60 6.25 1.79
N THR A 186 8.46 6.74 2.23
CA THR A 186 8.08 6.80 3.65
C THR A 186 6.89 5.90 3.94
N ILE A 187 7.10 4.91 4.79
CA ILE A 187 6.10 3.97 5.27
C ILE A 187 5.85 4.28 6.74
N SER A 188 4.74 4.97 7.03
CA SER A 188 4.51 5.48 8.38
C SER A 188 3.12 5.22 8.94
N ARG A 189 3.02 4.97 10.26
CA ARG A 189 1.74 4.86 10.97
C ARG A 189 0.76 3.81 10.40
N ASN A 190 1.26 2.80 9.68
CA ASN A 190 0.42 1.73 9.16
C ASN A 190 0.22 0.63 10.20
N SER A 191 -0.94 -0.02 10.15
CA SER A 191 -1.28 -1.22 10.93
C SER A 191 -1.26 -2.45 10.02
N CYS A 192 -0.20 -3.25 10.09
CA CYS A 192 -0.01 -4.44 9.24
C CYS A 192 -0.15 -5.72 10.06
N TYR A 193 -1.15 -6.58 9.75
CA TYR A 193 -1.41 -7.78 10.56
C TYR A 193 -2.07 -8.95 9.84
N THR A 194 -1.93 -10.16 10.41
CA THR A 194 -2.59 -11.40 9.94
C THR A 194 -2.35 -11.67 8.45
N GLN A 195 -1.08 -11.78 8.08
CA GLN A 195 -0.58 -12.04 6.72
C GLN A 195 0.86 -12.57 6.80
N PRO A 196 1.48 -13.06 5.73
CA PRO A 196 2.85 -13.59 5.78
C PRO A 196 3.90 -12.58 6.27
N TYR A 197 4.08 -11.47 5.57
CA TYR A 197 4.97 -10.38 5.96
C TYR A 197 4.16 -9.14 6.32
N GLY A 198 4.54 -8.41 7.38
CA GLY A 198 3.95 -7.11 7.66
C GLY A 198 4.41 -6.04 6.67
N ILE A 199 5.72 -5.79 6.66
CA ILE A 199 6.44 -4.91 5.74
C ILE A 199 7.64 -5.68 5.22
N ASN A 200 7.81 -5.74 3.89
CA ASN A 200 8.89 -6.44 3.22
C ASN A 200 9.60 -5.50 2.23
N ALA A 201 10.86 -5.18 2.49
CA ALA A 201 11.67 -4.31 1.64
C ALA A 201 12.81 -5.07 0.96
N MET A 202 13.02 -4.79 -0.32
CA MET A 202 14.04 -5.42 -1.16
C MET A 202 14.70 -4.40 -2.09
N ASN A 203 16.03 -4.44 -2.25
CA ASN A 203 16.81 -3.61 -3.16
C ASN A 203 16.51 -2.10 -3.07
N SER A 204 16.10 -1.61 -1.90
CA SER A 204 15.51 -0.28 -1.71
C SER A 204 16.39 0.61 -0.84
N LYS A 205 16.57 1.89 -1.17
CA LYS A 205 17.54 2.77 -0.47
C LYS A 205 16.90 4.03 0.07
N TYR A 206 17.42 4.50 1.21
CA TYR A 206 17.00 5.74 1.87
C TYR A 206 15.49 5.79 2.21
N CYS A 207 14.85 4.63 2.34
CA CYS A 207 13.45 4.55 2.76
C CYS A 207 13.33 4.72 4.28
N THR A 208 12.20 5.23 4.73
CA THR A 208 11.88 5.39 6.15
C THR A 208 10.69 4.52 6.53
N TYR A 209 10.86 3.67 7.52
CA TYR A 209 9.84 2.79 8.10
C TYR A 209 9.61 3.24 9.54
N THR A 210 8.59 4.07 9.77
CA THR A 210 8.43 4.72 11.09
C THR A 210 7.04 4.60 11.69
N SER A 211 6.97 4.39 13.01
CA SER A 211 5.71 4.44 13.76
C SER A 211 4.66 3.42 13.27
N ASN A 212 5.08 2.34 12.60
CA ASN A 212 4.16 1.31 12.15
C ASN A 212 3.85 0.32 13.29
N ARG A 213 2.62 -0.18 13.31
CA ARG A 213 2.19 -1.25 14.21
C ARG A 213 2.09 -2.56 13.42
N VAL A 214 3.03 -3.46 13.66
CA VAL A 214 3.19 -4.67 12.84
C VAL A 214 3.05 -5.92 13.72
N ARG A 215 1.98 -6.69 13.52
CA ARG A 215 1.61 -7.75 14.48
C ARG A 215 0.98 -8.96 13.85
N ARG A 216 1.13 -10.13 14.47
CA ARG A 216 0.42 -11.36 14.06
C ARG A 216 0.67 -11.76 12.62
N ASN A 217 1.82 -11.38 12.06
CA ASN A 217 2.25 -11.84 10.75
C ASN A 217 2.94 -13.21 10.90
N ILE A 218 2.74 -14.12 9.95
CA ILE A 218 3.11 -15.53 10.12
C ILE A 218 4.52 -15.88 9.62
N ILE A 219 5.21 -14.96 8.94
CA ILE A 219 6.62 -15.11 8.54
C ILE A 219 7.48 -14.06 9.27
N ALA A 220 7.23 -12.77 9.04
CA ALA A 220 7.98 -11.69 9.68
C ALA A 220 7.13 -10.44 9.90
N GLY A 221 7.47 -9.64 10.90
CA GLY A 221 6.92 -8.30 11.06
C GLY A 221 7.47 -7.34 10.00
N ILE A 222 8.63 -6.74 10.28
CA ILE A 222 9.40 -5.93 9.33
C ILE A 222 10.58 -6.77 8.84
N TYR A 223 10.63 -6.99 7.53
CA TYR A 223 11.65 -7.79 6.87
C TYR A 223 12.41 -6.91 5.87
N ILE A 224 13.69 -6.70 6.11
CA ILE A 224 14.60 -5.95 5.25
C ILE A 224 15.54 -6.93 4.58
N ASN A 225 15.46 -7.01 3.26
CA ASN A 225 16.12 -8.00 2.43
C ASN A 225 16.95 -7.33 1.33
N GLN A 226 18.08 -7.92 0.95
CA GLN A 226 18.94 -7.59 -0.21
C GLN A 226 19.18 -6.10 -0.50
N ASN A 227 20.45 -5.66 -0.41
CA ASN A 227 20.91 -4.37 -0.92
C ASN A 227 20.12 -3.15 -0.42
N CYS A 228 19.41 -3.27 0.70
CA CYS A 228 18.76 -2.12 1.32
C CYS A 228 19.82 -1.23 1.95
N THR A 229 19.88 0.06 1.58
CA THR A 229 20.97 0.95 1.99
C THR A 229 20.45 2.24 2.60
N GLY A 230 21.06 2.71 3.69
CA GLY A 230 20.79 4.05 4.24
C GLY A 230 19.37 4.25 4.78
N SER A 231 18.60 3.16 4.93
CA SER A 231 17.20 3.23 5.35
C SER A 231 17.07 3.36 6.88
N ILE A 232 15.98 3.98 7.31
CA ILE A 232 15.65 4.21 8.72
C ILE A 232 14.51 3.28 9.12
N ILE A 233 14.69 2.50 10.18
CA ILE A 233 13.64 1.69 10.79
C ILE A 233 13.48 2.19 12.24
N ALA A 234 12.48 3.02 12.48
CA ALA A 234 12.38 3.76 13.74
C ALA A 234 11.00 3.73 14.38
N SER A 235 10.93 3.71 15.72
CA SER A 235 9.68 3.90 16.47
C SER A 235 8.55 2.92 16.10
N ASN A 236 8.86 1.76 15.53
CA ASN A 236 7.85 0.77 15.16
C ASN A 236 7.50 -0.10 16.37
N ILE A 237 6.25 -0.56 16.42
CA ILE A 237 5.77 -1.51 17.42
C ILE A 237 5.53 -2.85 16.72
N CYS A 238 6.48 -3.78 16.88
CA CYS A 238 6.44 -5.10 16.28
C CYS A 238 6.21 -6.17 17.35
N PHE A 239 5.09 -6.90 17.31
CA PHE A 239 4.80 -7.89 18.35
C PHE A 239 3.98 -9.07 17.86
N SER A 240 4.19 -10.22 18.50
CA SER A 240 3.46 -11.46 18.20
C SER A 240 3.51 -11.83 16.70
N ASN A 241 4.62 -11.57 16.01
CA ASN A 241 4.84 -12.10 14.67
C ASN A 241 5.42 -13.51 14.81
N TYR A 242 4.76 -14.49 14.18
CA TYR A 242 4.83 -15.92 14.55
C TYR A 242 5.85 -16.73 13.74
N GLY A 243 6.41 -16.16 12.68
CA GLY A 243 7.31 -16.91 11.80
C GLY A 243 8.74 -17.00 12.32
N SER A 244 9.53 -17.84 11.65
CA SER A 244 10.95 -18.09 11.93
C SER A 244 11.83 -16.83 11.84
N TYR A 245 11.33 -15.75 11.24
CA TYR A 245 12.02 -14.49 11.09
C TYR A 245 11.68 -13.46 12.18
N GLY A 246 10.65 -13.71 12.99
CA GLY A 246 10.32 -12.89 14.16
C GLY A 246 9.78 -11.50 13.82
N ASN A 247 10.05 -10.53 14.70
CA ASN A 247 9.44 -9.20 14.66
C ASN A 247 10.14 -8.24 13.69
N LEU A 248 11.45 -8.03 13.83
CA LEU A 248 12.27 -7.23 12.92
C LEU A 248 13.46 -8.06 12.47
N TYR A 249 13.58 -8.29 11.16
CA TYR A 249 14.69 -9.05 10.59
C TYR A 249 15.37 -8.31 9.44
N VAL A 250 16.68 -8.09 9.58
CA VAL A 250 17.59 -7.76 8.48
C VAL A 250 18.36 -9.03 8.09
N VAL A 251 18.01 -9.59 6.94
CA VAL A 251 18.53 -10.90 6.49
C VAL A 251 19.89 -10.78 5.80
N GLU A 252 20.72 -11.80 6.02
CA GLU A 252 21.95 -12.04 5.26
C GLU A 252 21.62 -13.00 4.13
N LEU A 253 21.97 -12.63 2.91
CA LEU A 253 21.97 -13.56 1.80
C LEU A 253 23.35 -13.60 1.17
N ALA A 254 23.73 -14.76 0.65
CA ALA A 254 25.07 -15.04 0.13
C ALA A 254 25.58 -14.04 -0.93
N THR A 255 24.67 -13.31 -1.58
CA THR A 255 24.99 -12.38 -2.67
C THR A 255 24.80 -10.91 -2.33
N ALA A 256 24.22 -10.57 -1.16
CA ALA A 256 23.92 -9.17 -0.81
C ALA A 256 23.57 -8.98 0.67
N CYS A 257 24.25 -8.03 1.32
CA CYS A 257 23.89 -7.48 2.62
C CYS A 257 23.20 -6.13 2.48
N SER A 258 22.40 -5.76 3.49
CA SER A 258 21.90 -4.40 3.65
C SER A 258 22.93 -3.56 4.39
N THR A 259 23.08 -2.28 4.01
CA THR A 259 24.17 -1.43 4.52
C THR A 259 23.68 -0.13 5.12
N ASN A 260 24.42 0.41 6.09
CA ASN A 260 24.18 1.74 6.66
C ASN A 260 22.73 1.96 7.16
N LEU A 261 22.10 0.91 7.70
CA LEU A 261 20.75 1.01 8.26
C LEU A 261 20.81 1.75 9.61
N ARG A 262 19.76 2.53 9.92
CA ARG A 262 19.58 3.14 11.24
C ARG A 262 18.34 2.55 11.89
N ILE A 263 18.52 1.75 12.93
CA ILE A 263 17.44 1.02 13.60
C ILE A 263 17.34 1.50 15.04
N TYR A 264 16.33 2.29 15.36
CA TYR A 264 16.23 2.88 16.70
C TYR A 264 14.82 3.07 17.23
N ASP A 265 14.68 3.15 18.55
CA ASP A 265 13.41 3.39 19.25
C ASP A 265 12.29 2.38 18.91
N ASN A 266 12.62 1.21 18.34
CA ASN A 266 11.61 0.19 18.04
C ASN A 266 11.24 -0.58 19.30
N TYR A 267 9.96 -0.92 19.44
CA TYR A 267 9.43 -1.83 20.45
C TYR A 267 9.19 -3.20 19.81
N CYS A 268 9.99 -4.20 20.17
CA CYS A 268 9.89 -5.55 19.62
C CYS A 268 9.59 -6.57 20.74
N TYR A 269 8.43 -7.23 20.69
CA TYR A 269 8.01 -8.23 21.69
C TYR A 269 7.73 -9.59 21.05
N ALA A 270 8.57 -10.58 21.35
CA ALA A 270 8.37 -11.95 20.92
C ALA A 270 7.35 -12.64 21.85
N GLY A 271 6.10 -12.74 21.44
CA GLY A 271 5.03 -13.26 22.31
C GLY A 271 4.97 -14.79 22.44
N MET A 272 5.87 -15.57 21.82
CA MET A 272 5.86 -17.05 21.78
C MET A 272 7.25 -17.66 21.52
N GLN A 273 7.45 -18.93 21.90
CA GLN A 273 8.67 -19.72 21.68
C GLN A 273 9.10 -19.73 20.20
N SER A 274 10.39 -19.50 19.95
CA SER A 274 11.08 -19.51 18.64
C SER A 274 11.05 -18.22 17.80
N ALA A 275 10.31 -17.17 18.20
CA ALA A 275 10.38 -15.87 17.54
C ALA A 275 11.43 -14.97 18.21
N CYS A 276 12.28 -14.32 17.42
CA CYS A 276 13.20 -13.30 17.92
C CYS A 276 12.55 -11.90 17.88
N GLY A 277 12.85 -11.07 18.89
CA GLY A 277 12.44 -9.66 18.88
C GLY A 277 13.15 -8.87 17.77
N MET A 278 14.46 -9.07 17.61
CA MET A 278 15.24 -8.48 16.52
C MET A 278 16.33 -9.45 16.08
N ARG A 279 16.51 -9.60 14.77
CA ARG A 279 17.57 -10.40 14.16
C ARG A 279 18.26 -9.56 13.09
N LEU A 280 19.58 -9.49 13.11
CA LEU A 280 20.37 -8.69 12.17
C LEU A 280 21.55 -9.53 11.70
N THR A 281 21.34 -10.37 10.69
CA THR A 281 22.42 -11.21 10.14
C THR A 281 23.10 -10.54 8.95
N GLY A 282 22.36 -9.79 8.13
CA GLY A 282 22.88 -9.19 6.90
C GLY A 282 23.02 -7.68 6.93
N MET A 283 23.34 -7.11 8.11
CA MET A 283 23.54 -5.68 8.26
C MET A 283 25.04 -5.36 8.28
N VAL A 284 25.52 -4.53 7.35
CA VAL A 284 26.91 -4.07 7.27
C VAL A 284 26.96 -2.55 7.45
N GLY A 285 27.53 -2.10 8.57
CA GLY A 285 27.55 -0.68 8.94
C GLY A 285 26.17 -0.12 9.34
N GLY A 286 26.16 1.11 9.86
CA GLY A 286 24.96 1.76 10.39
C GLY A 286 24.92 1.77 11.92
N SER A 287 23.71 1.84 12.50
CA SER A 287 23.53 1.90 13.96
C SER A 287 22.26 1.22 14.43
N VAL A 288 22.34 0.64 15.63
CA VAL A 288 21.23 0.03 16.35
C VAL A 288 21.24 0.60 17.77
N SER A 289 20.23 1.40 18.14
CA SER A 289 20.23 2.10 19.43
C SER A 289 18.82 2.25 20.00
N ASN A 290 18.69 2.31 21.33
CA ASN A 290 17.44 2.62 22.03
C ASN A 290 16.22 1.71 21.70
N ASN A 291 16.45 0.53 21.11
CA ASN A 291 15.38 -0.42 20.85
C ASN A 291 15.01 -1.16 22.15
N ARG A 292 13.70 -1.32 22.40
CA ARG A 292 13.17 -2.10 23.51
C ARG A 292 12.80 -3.48 23.00
N ILE A 293 13.57 -4.50 23.39
CA ILE A 293 13.44 -5.87 22.90
C ILE A 293 13.08 -6.77 24.08
N TYR A 294 11.95 -7.47 23.98
CA TYR A 294 11.40 -8.35 25.01
C TYR A 294 11.13 -9.74 24.43
N GLY A 295 11.30 -10.78 25.26
CA GLY A 295 11.02 -12.18 24.94
C GLY A 295 9.70 -12.69 25.49
#